data_AF-A0A7X0PEX6-F1
#
_entry.id   AF-A0A7X0PEX6-F1
#
_cell.length_a   1.000
_cell.length_b   1.000
_cell.length_c   1.000
_cell.angle_alpha   90.00
_cell.angle_beta   90.00
_cell.angle_gamma   90.00
#
_symmetry.space_group_name_H-M   'P 1'
#
loop_
_entity.id
_entity.type
_entity.pdbx_description
1 polymer ?
#
loop_
_entity_poly.entity_id
_entity_poly.type
_entity_poly.pdbx_seq_one_letter_code
_entity_poly.pdbx_strand_id
1 'polypeptide(L)' 'MAKPKSEWPAKVLALVQSGNHPAAVAQIKVAPTVTDITRLQALVAKLPRSPAIVQLEKVLEEERALLAAPRLHRAP' A
#
# COMPACT_ATOMS: atom_id res chain seq x y z
N MET A 1 13.82 16.43 16.73
CA MET A 1 13.63 14.96 16.76
C MET A 1 13.07 14.52 15.42
N ALA A 2 13.84 13.83 14.58
CA ALA A 2 13.33 13.32 13.30
C ALA A 2 12.37 12.14 13.56
N LYS A 3 11.13 12.20 13.08
CA LYS A 3 10.17 11.09 13.21
C LYS A 3 10.74 9.86 12.49
N PRO A 4 10.85 8.69 13.13
CA PRO A 4 11.35 7.50 12.46
C PRO A 4 10.50 7.22 11.23
N LYS A 5 11.17 6.85 10.13
CA LYS A 5 10.52 6.54 8.86
C LYS A 5 9.56 5.37 9.11
N SER A 6 8.29 5.52 8.73
CA SER A 6 7.27 4.48 8.88
C SER A 6 7.78 3.13 8.36
N GLU A 7 7.76 2.10 9.20
CA GLU A 7 8.17 0.73 8.86
C GLU A 7 7.11 -0.01 8.05
N TRP A 8 5.89 0.52 7.99
CA TRP A 8 4.73 -0.13 7.40
C TRP A 8 4.98 -0.57 5.93
N PRO A 9 5.54 0.27 5.02
CA PRO A 9 5.75 -0.15 3.63
C PRO A 9 6.68 -1.35 3.51
N ALA A 10 7.71 -1.43 4.37
CA ALA A 10 8.64 -2.55 4.37
C ALA A 10 7.98 -3.85 4.87
N LYS A 11 7.15 -3.76 5.91
CA LYS A 11 6.39 -4.91 6.44
C LYS A 11 5.40 -5.45 5.41
N VAL A 12 4.67 -4.57 4.71
CA VAL A 12 3.75 -5.01 3.66
C VAL A 12 4.50 -5.58 2.46
N LEU A 13 5.63 -5.00 2.06
CA LEU A 13 6.47 -5.58 1.01
C LEU A 13 6.91 -7.01 1.35
N ALA A 14 7.25 -7.30 2.61
CA ALA A 14 7.60 -8.65 3.05
C ALA A 14 6.43 -9.64 2.90
N LEU A 15 5.18 -9.20 3.12
CA LEU A 15 4.00 -10.02 2.85
C LEU A 15 3.83 -10.32 1.35
N VAL A 16 4.10 -9.34 0.49
CA VAL A 16 4.06 -9.52 -0.96
C VAL A 16 5.14 -10.50 -1.42
N GLN A 17 6.38 -10.32 -0.95
CA GLN A 17 7.51 -11.18 -1.32
C GLN A 17 7.39 -12.61 -0.79
N SER A 18 6.72 -12.81 0.35
CA SER A 18 6.39 -14.15 0.86
C SER A 18 5.21 -14.82 0.14
N GLY A 19 4.58 -14.15 -0.82
CA GLY A 19 3.44 -14.66 -1.57
C GLY A 19 2.11 -14.57 -0.83
N ASN A 20 2.08 -14.00 0.38
CA ASN A 20 0.86 -13.79 1.17
C ASN A 20 0.10 -12.54 0.70
N HIS A 21 -0.39 -12.61 -0.54
CA HIS A 21 -1.15 -11.54 -1.18
C HIS A 21 -2.43 -11.14 -0.43
N PRO A 22 -3.22 -12.09 0.15
CA PRO A 22 -4.40 -11.71 0.93
C PRO A 22 -4.05 -10.84 2.15
N ALA A 23 -3.00 -11.17 2.89
CA ALA A 23 -2.55 -10.36 4.03
C ALA A 23 -2.00 -9.00 3.57
N ALA A 24 -1.26 -8.96 2.46
CA ALA A 24 -0.78 -7.70 1.89
C ALA A 24 -1.95 -6.77 1.50
N VAL A 25 -2.99 -7.30 0.83
CA VAL A 25 -4.20 -6.56 0.48
C VAL A 25 -4.92 -6.05 1.73
N ALA A 26 -5.07 -6.89 2.76
CA ALA A 26 -5.70 -6.48 4.02
C ALA A 26 -4.94 -5.32 4.67
N GLN A 27 -3.61 -5.34 4.67
CA GLN A 27 -2.80 -4.24 5.19
C GLN A 27 -2.97 -2.96 4.37
N ILE A 28 -2.95 -3.06 3.03
CA ILE A 28 -3.11 -1.90 2.13
C ILE A 28 -4.42 -1.16 2.38
N LYS A 29 -5.52 -1.88 2.61
CA LYS A 29 -6.83 -1.29 2.95
C LYS A 29 -6.88 -0.53 4.27
N VAL A 30 -5.94 -0.78 5.18
CA VAL A 30 -5.82 -0.09 6.47
C VAL A 30 -4.57 0.78 6.52
N ALA A 31 -4.06 1.22 5.36
CA ALA A 31 -2.87 2.03 5.28
C ALA A 31 -3.00 3.33 6.11
N PRO A 32 -1.96 3.72 6.87
CA PRO A 32 -2.06 4.87 7.77
C PRO A 32 -2.08 6.22 7.03
N THR A 33 -1.31 6.33 5.94
CA THR A 33 -1.13 7.60 5.21
C THR A 33 -0.95 7.39 3.71
N VAL A 34 -1.29 8.41 2.91
CA VAL A 34 -1.03 8.42 1.45
C VAL A 34 0.45 8.21 1.17
N THR A 35 1.33 8.80 1.99
CA THR A 35 2.78 8.65 1.89
C THR A 35 3.23 7.21 2.06
N ASP A 36 2.59 6.43 2.93
CA ASP A 36 2.90 5.01 3.11
C ASP A 36 2.51 4.20 1.87
N ILE A 37 1.33 4.45 1.29
CA ILE A 37 0.89 3.81 0.05
C ILE A 37 1.83 4.16 -1.12
N THR A 38 2.17 5.44 -1.30
CA THR A 38 3.07 5.87 -2.39
C THR A 38 4.47 5.25 -2.26
N ARG A 39 4.98 5.11 -1.04
CA ARG A 39 6.26 4.40 -0.80
C ARG A 39 6.15 2.92 -1.15
N LEU A 40 5.05 2.27 -0.77
CA LEU A 40 4.81 0.87 -1.11
C LEU A 40 4.66 0.67 -2.63
N GLN A 41 3.96 1.55 -3.35
CA GLN A 41 3.89 1.54 -4.81
C GLN A 41 5.28 1.56 -5.45
N ALA A 42 6.18 2.45 -4.98
CA ALA A 42 7.55 2.52 -5.47
C ALA A 42 8.40 1.27 -5.17
N LEU A 43 8.07 0.53 -4.11
CA LEU A 43 8.73 -0.75 -3.78
C LEU A 43 8.19 -1.89 -4.65
N VAL A 44 6.86 -1.98 -4.79
CA VAL A 44 6.18 -3.00 -5.61
C VAL A 44 6.54 -2.88 -7.09
N ALA A 45 6.71 -1.66 -7.61
CA ALA A 45 7.12 -1.40 -8.99
C ALA A 45 8.51 -1.96 -9.34
N LYS A 46 9.32 -2.33 -8.34
CA LYS A 46 10.64 -2.97 -8.53
C LYS A 46 10.57 -4.49 -8.58
N LEU A 47 9.41 -5.08 -8.27
CA LEU A 47 9.23 -6.53 -8.29
C LEU A 47 9.00 -7.02 -9.74
N PRO A 48 9.34 -8.28 -10.04
CA PRO A 48 9.01 -8.88 -11.32
C PRO A 48 7.51 -8.81 -11.60
N ARG A 49 7.14 -8.40 -12.81
CA ARG A 49 5.74 -8.24 -13.17
C ARG A 49 5.06 -9.59 -13.24
N SER A 50 3.95 -9.73 -12.51
CA SER A 50 3.10 -10.92 -12.51
C SER A 50 1.63 -10.49 -12.41
N PRO A 51 0.65 -11.37 -12.74
CA PRO A 51 -0.76 -11.05 -12.57
C PRO A 51 -1.13 -10.63 -11.14
N ALA A 52 -0.48 -11.24 -10.14
CA ALA A 52 -0.71 -10.90 -8.73
C ALA A 52 -0.17 -9.52 -8.37
N ILE A 53 1.01 -9.14 -8.88
CA ILE A 53 1.56 -7.79 -8.70
C ILE A 53 0.70 -6.75 -9.41
N VAL A 54 0.23 -7.02 -10.63
CA VAL A 54 -0.68 -6.11 -11.34
C VAL A 54 -1.99 -5.91 -10.58
N GLN A 55 -2.54 -6.97 -9.98
CA GLN A 55 -3.73 -6.84 -9.14
C GLN A 55 -3.45 -6.01 -7.88
N LEU A 56 -2.28 -6.19 -7.27
CA LEU A 56 -1.87 -5.42 -6.09
C LEU A 56 -1.68 -3.93 -6.41
N GLU A 57 -1.10 -3.60 -7.56
CA GLU A 57 -0.94 -2.22 -8.05
C GLU A 57 -2.29 -1.51 -8.19
N LYS A 58 -3.34 -2.20 -8.65
CA LYS A 58 -4.71 -1.65 -8.71
C LYS A 58 -5.25 -1.31 -7.33
N VAL A 59 -5.14 -2.25 -6.38
CA VAL A 59 -5.58 -2.03 -4.99
C VAL A 59 -4.82 -0.87 -4.36
N LEU A 60 -3.51 -0.75 -4.61
CA LEU A 60 -2.72 0.36 -4.12
C LEU A 60 -3.20 1.71 -4.66
N GLU A 61 -3.55 1.78 -5.95
CA GLU A 61 -4.04 3.04 -6.54
C GLU A 61 -5.43 3.40 -6.05
N GLU A 62 -6.33 2.43 -5.91
CA GLU A 62 -7.66 2.62 -5.33
C GLU A 62 -7.57 3.19 -3.91
N GLU A 63 -6.80 2.54 -3.04
CA GLU A 63 -6.64 2.98 -1.64
C GLU A 63 -5.89 4.31 -1.54
N ARG A 64 -4.93 4.58 -2.44
CA ARG A 64 -4.28 5.89 -2.53
C ARG A 64 -5.28 6.99 -2.84
N ALA A 65 -6.16 6.78 -3.82
CA ALA A 65 -7.18 7.75 -4.20
C ALA A 65 -8.18 8.00 -3.06
N LEU A 66 -8.66 6.93 -2.41
CA LEU A 66 -9.55 7.02 -1.24
C LEU A 66 -8.89 7.80 -0.10
N LEU A 67 -7.64 7.48 0.22
CA LEU A 67 -6.88 8.12 1.30
C LEU A 67 -6.38 9.53 0.95
N ALA A 68 -6.46 9.95 -0.32
CA ALA A 68 -6.20 11.31 -0.76
C ALA A 68 -7.48 12.18 -0.82
N ALA A 69 -8.66 11.57 -0.98
CA ALA A 69 -9.92 12.30 -1.14
C ALA A 69 -10.24 13.19 0.10
N PRO A 70 -10.81 14.40 -0.05
CA PRO A 70 -11.18 15.24 1.09
C PRO A 70 -12.06 14.45 2.09
N ARG A 71 -11.82 14.62 3.40
CA ARG A 71 -12.52 13.84 4.45
C ARG A 71 -14.06 13.96 4.40
N LEU A 72 -14.57 15.04 3.79
CA LEU A 72 -16.01 15.20 3.51
C LEU A 72 -16.60 14.11 2.59
N HIS A 73 -15.78 13.48 1.73
CA HIS A 73 -16.19 12.35 0.89
C HIS A 73 -16.03 10.99 1.58
N ARG A 74 -15.47 10.97 2.79
CA ARG A 74 -15.32 9.76 3.62
C ARG A 74 -16.32 9.84 4.78
N ALA A 75 -17.60 10.03 4.45
CA ALA A 75 -18.66 9.98 5.46
C ALA A 75 -18.88 8.51 5.87
N PRO A 76 -19.08 8.24 7.17
CA PRO A 76 -19.16 6.89 7.74
C PRO A 76 -20.37 6.08 7.27
#